data_AF-S5ZRC4-F1
#
_entry.id   AF-S5ZRC4-F1
#
_cell.length_a   1.000
_cell.length_b   1.000
_cell.length_c   1.000
_cell.angle_alpha   90.00
_cell.angle_beta   90.00
_cell.angle_gamma   90.00
#
_symmetry.space_group_name_H-M   'P 1'
#
loop_
_entity.id
_entity.type
_entity.pdbx_description
1 polymer ?
#
loop_
_entity_poly.entity_id
_entity_poly.type
_entity_poly.pdbx_seq_one_letter_code
_entity_poly.pdbx_strand_id
1 'polypeptide(L)'
;MKFKVLFLFFFIFSSFAFAEDNSADGKTAASKRSAAAESQDIDIEKALLSVLDKNTAKELFEKGSVFSYKYKTADMTPELSPSSGLMEKITASFLKSNLKPVFLMEGLYLYKKENDKFFDISKILRNISGLEGIQYYSHSRGKMRTLYSKSFTVKEVKSGEKISYEKISDVLEGSADGLKILARQEDLTFGNYIYEYEYFTDGHSCGMVCLNNETLKYSIFKVIAPKNLRVVLAVHDLGGYLAVYCCTAADFTKLPGLEKKLKNSFSSRAEALYKWFIKEYNKTGS
;
A
#
# COMPACT_ATOMS: atom_id res chain seq x y z
N MET A 1 -46.75 -17.84 14.60
CA MET A 1 -46.25 -18.93 13.73
C MET A 1 -44.72 -18.94 13.79
N LYS A 2 -44.19 -19.91 14.54
CA LYS A 2 -42.82 -20.45 14.67
C LYS A 2 -41.58 -19.57 14.40
N PHE A 3 -40.88 -19.30 15.51
CA PHE A 3 -39.44 -19.09 15.67
C PHE A 3 -38.56 -20.03 14.84
N LYS A 4 -37.38 -19.55 14.42
CA LYS A 4 -36.13 -20.32 14.49
C LYS A 4 -34.93 -19.39 14.73
N VAL A 5 -34.59 -19.27 16.00
CA VAL A 5 -33.23 -19.03 16.50
C VAL A 5 -32.35 -20.18 16.02
N LEU A 6 -31.14 -19.89 15.55
CA LEU A 6 -30.05 -20.86 15.57
C LEU A 6 -28.76 -20.15 15.98
N PHE A 7 -28.46 -20.27 17.27
CA PHE A 7 -27.11 -20.25 17.81
C PHE A 7 -26.43 -21.55 17.39
N LEU A 8 -25.20 -21.52 16.85
CA LEU A 8 -24.23 -22.57 17.09
C LEU A 8 -22.79 -22.07 16.91
N PHE A 9 -22.01 -22.28 17.96
CA PHE A 9 -20.57 -22.14 18.09
C PHE A 9 -19.79 -23.07 17.15
N PHE A 10 -18.56 -22.69 16.78
CA PHE A 10 -17.39 -23.55 16.92
C PHE A 10 -16.11 -22.71 17.03
N PHE A 11 -15.43 -22.81 18.18
CA PHE A 11 -14.00 -22.55 18.32
C PHE A 11 -13.26 -23.77 17.79
N ILE A 12 -12.23 -23.58 16.97
CA ILE A 12 -11.11 -24.53 16.88
C ILE A 12 -9.82 -23.71 16.93
N PHE A 13 -9.22 -23.68 18.11
CA PHE A 13 -7.77 -23.62 18.25
C PHE A 13 -7.22 -24.96 17.75
N SER A 14 -6.24 -24.91 16.88
CA SER A 14 -5.32 -26.03 16.68
C SER A 14 -3.92 -25.48 16.59
N SER A 15 -3.32 -25.37 17.78
CA SER A 15 -1.87 -25.42 17.96
C SER A 15 -1.39 -26.77 17.45
N PHE A 16 -0.51 -26.77 16.44
CA PHE A 16 0.32 -27.94 16.18
C PHE A 16 1.52 -27.85 17.11
N ALA A 17 1.43 -28.55 18.24
CA ALA A 17 2.59 -29.03 18.96
C ALA A 17 3.06 -30.30 18.22
N PHE A 18 4.21 -30.26 17.57
CA PHE A 18 4.91 -31.48 17.19
C PHE A 18 5.66 -31.99 18.41
N ALA A 19 5.36 -33.22 18.79
CA ALA A 19 6.05 -33.96 19.83
C ALA A 19 7.52 -34.19 19.42
N GLU A 20 8.41 -33.97 20.38
CA GLU A 20 9.83 -34.32 20.31
C GLU A 20 9.99 -35.84 20.24
N ASP A 21 10.73 -36.30 19.24
CA ASP A 21 11.31 -37.65 19.24
C ASP A 21 12.71 -37.55 19.85
N ASN A 22 12.87 -38.15 21.03
CA ASN A 22 14.09 -38.11 21.84
C ASN A 22 15.19 -38.95 21.18
N SER A 23 16.09 -38.29 20.46
CA SER A 23 17.44 -38.82 20.18
C SER A 23 18.50 -37.85 20.70
N ALA A 24 19.48 -38.39 21.41
CA ALA A 24 20.38 -37.67 22.32
C ALA A 24 21.44 -36.76 21.65
N ASP A 25 21.28 -36.40 20.38
CA ASP A 25 22.18 -35.49 19.64
C ASP A 25 21.60 -34.08 19.42
N GLY A 26 20.38 -33.80 19.93
CA GLY A 26 19.60 -32.59 19.61
C GLY A 26 19.91 -31.29 20.39
N LYS A 27 20.69 -31.33 21.48
CA LYS A 27 20.83 -30.15 22.37
C LYS A 27 21.64 -29.00 21.76
N THR A 28 22.59 -29.27 20.88
CA THR A 28 23.45 -28.22 20.29
C THR A 28 22.81 -27.56 19.07
N ALA A 29 21.91 -28.27 18.37
CA ALA A 29 21.20 -27.73 17.20
C ALA A 29 19.94 -26.95 17.60
N ALA A 30 19.19 -27.37 18.61
CA ALA A 30 18.01 -26.66 19.11
C ALA A 30 18.36 -25.31 19.76
N SER A 31 19.45 -25.25 20.52
CA SER A 31 19.95 -24.01 21.15
C SER A 31 20.46 -22.97 20.14
N LYS A 32 21.10 -23.41 19.03
CA LYS A 32 21.51 -22.49 17.96
C LYS A 32 20.33 -21.99 17.11
N ARG A 33 19.29 -22.81 16.93
CA ARG A 33 18.07 -22.44 16.19
C ARG A 33 17.19 -21.47 16.99
N SER A 34 17.11 -21.61 18.31
CA SER A 34 16.39 -20.67 19.17
C SER A 34 17.11 -19.33 19.30
N ALA A 35 18.44 -19.34 19.49
CA ALA A 35 19.23 -18.11 19.59
C ALA A 35 19.28 -17.32 18.27
N ALA A 36 19.29 -18.01 17.11
CA ALA A 36 19.24 -17.36 15.81
C ALA A 36 17.87 -16.71 15.54
N ALA A 37 16.77 -17.38 15.91
CA ALA A 37 15.42 -16.83 15.81
C ALA A 37 15.24 -15.62 16.76
N GLU A 38 15.66 -15.75 18.03
CA GLU A 38 15.68 -14.62 18.98
C GLU A 38 16.53 -13.45 18.49
N SER A 39 17.71 -13.71 17.92
CA SER A 39 18.57 -12.65 17.39
C SER A 39 17.95 -11.94 16.18
N GLN A 40 17.20 -12.67 15.34
CA GLN A 40 16.52 -12.12 14.17
C GLN A 40 15.27 -11.32 14.57
N ASP A 41 14.55 -11.76 15.60
CA ASP A 41 13.38 -11.08 16.16
C ASP A 41 13.77 -9.77 16.88
N ILE A 42 14.91 -9.76 17.58
CA ILE A 42 15.47 -8.54 18.20
C ILE A 42 15.90 -7.52 17.13
N ASP A 43 16.47 -7.98 16.01
CA ASP A 43 16.95 -7.10 14.94
C ASP A 43 15.79 -6.42 14.19
N ILE A 44 14.70 -7.16 13.93
CA ILE A 44 13.51 -6.58 13.29
C ILE A 44 12.73 -5.64 14.21
N GLU A 45 12.58 -5.95 15.50
CA GLU A 45 11.93 -5.02 16.43
C GLU A 45 12.68 -3.68 16.47
N LYS A 46 14.02 -3.73 16.55
CA LYS A 46 14.87 -2.53 16.49
C LYS A 46 14.72 -1.78 15.17
N ALA A 47 14.69 -2.50 14.04
CA ALA A 47 14.53 -1.89 12.72
C ALA A 47 13.16 -1.22 12.56
N LEU A 48 12.07 -1.83 13.05
CA LEU A 48 10.74 -1.23 13.05
C LEU A 48 10.66 0.01 13.95
N LEU A 49 11.24 -0.07 15.16
CA LEU A 49 11.30 1.06 16.09
C LEU A 49 12.11 2.25 15.57
N SER A 50 12.94 2.06 14.54
CA SER A 50 13.67 3.15 13.90
C SER A 50 12.77 4.08 13.08
N VAL A 51 11.59 3.60 12.66
CA VAL A 51 10.65 4.35 11.81
C VAL A 51 9.21 4.37 12.33
N LEU A 52 8.86 3.62 13.37
CA LEU A 52 7.51 3.52 13.93
C LEU A 52 7.52 3.72 15.45
N ASP A 53 6.40 4.16 16.01
CA ASP A 53 6.20 4.12 17.46
C ASP A 53 6.13 2.67 17.97
N LYS A 54 6.36 2.50 19.27
CA LYS A 54 6.44 1.19 19.92
C LYS A 54 5.18 0.33 19.75
N ASN A 55 4.00 0.93 19.82
CA ASN A 55 2.75 0.16 19.74
C ASN A 55 2.51 -0.31 18.31
N THR A 56 2.71 0.57 17.33
CA THR A 56 2.57 0.22 15.91
C THR A 56 3.61 -0.80 15.48
N ALA A 57 4.88 -0.65 15.89
CA ALA A 57 5.94 -1.61 15.60
C ALA A 57 5.59 -3.01 16.12
N LYS A 58 5.15 -3.10 17.38
CA LYS A 58 4.74 -4.37 18.00
C LYS A 58 3.56 -5.00 17.26
N GLU A 59 2.50 -4.23 17.00
CA GLU A 59 1.31 -4.74 16.33
C GLU A 59 1.64 -5.21 14.90
N LEU A 60 2.48 -4.46 14.19
CA LEU A 60 2.93 -4.82 12.85
C LEU A 60 3.76 -6.09 12.84
N PHE A 61 4.66 -6.27 13.81
CA PHE A 61 5.44 -7.49 13.95
C PHE A 61 4.54 -8.72 14.22
N GLU A 62 3.58 -8.58 15.14
CA GLU A 62 2.68 -9.69 15.52
C GLU A 62 1.67 -10.07 14.41
N LYS A 63 1.13 -9.08 13.69
CA LYS A 63 0.04 -9.29 12.73
C LYS A 63 0.47 -9.29 11.27
N GLY A 64 1.68 -8.83 10.97
CA GLY A 64 2.18 -8.58 9.62
C GLY A 64 1.52 -7.41 8.89
N SER A 65 0.43 -6.85 9.42
CA SER A 65 -0.20 -5.65 8.89
C SER A 65 -1.01 -4.89 9.94
N VAL A 66 -1.05 -3.57 9.81
CA VAL A 66 -1.81 -2.63 10.67
C VAL A 66 -2.58 -1.66 9.78
N PHE A 67 -3.79 -1.29 10.19
CA PHE A 67 -4.65 -0.40 9.41
C PHE A 67 -5.27 0.69 10.28
N SER A 68 -5.26 1.92 9.79
CA SER A 68 -6.03 3.04 10.36
C SER A 68 -7.04 3.55 9.33
N TYR A 69 -8.14 4.07 9.84
CA TYR A 69 -9.26 4.52 9.03
C TYR A 69 -9.95 5.70 9.68
N LYS A 70 -10.08 6.80 8.94
CA LYS A 70 -10.80 8.01 9.36
C LYS A 70 -11.81 8.45 8.30
N TYR A 71 -13.03 8.77 8.75
CA TYR A 71 -14.06 9.32 7.89
C TYR A 71 -14.86 10.37 8.65
N LYS A 72 -14.91 11.59 8.12
CA LYS A 72 -15.64 12.72 8.73
C LYS A 72 -15.22 13.06 10.16
N THR A 73 -14.02 12.72 10.57
CA THR A 73 -13.47 13.11 11.87
C THR A 73 -12.90 14.54 11.81
N ALA A 74 -12.74 15.16 12.98
CA ALA A 74 -12.15 16.50 13.07
C ALA A 74 -10.66 16.46 12.73
N ASP A 75 -9.96 15.45 13.25
CA ASP A 75 -8.59 15.14 12.89
C ASP A 75 -8.56 14.15 11.72
N MET A 76 -7.85 14.53 10.65
CA MET A 76 -7.64 13.72 9.45
C MET A 76 -6.14 13.54 9.16
N THR A 77 -5.30 13.64 10.19
CA THR A 77 -3.87 13.39 10.10
C THR A 77 -3.56 11.89 10.04
N PRO A 78 -2.55 11.47 9.26
CA PRO A 78 -2.03 10.10 9.29
C PRO A 78 -1.48 9.71 10.67
N GLU A 79 -1.81 8.50 11.11
CA GLU A 79 -1.37 7.91 12.40
C GLU A 79 -0.32 6.83 12.22
N LEU A 80 -0.29 6.16 11.06
CA LEU A 80 0.61 5.03 10.78
C LEU A 80 1.78 5.42 9.88
N SER A 81 1.93 6.72 9.56
CA SER A 81 3.01 7.22 8.71
C SER A 81 4.37 6.97 9.35
N PRO A 82 5.31 6.28 8.66
CA PRO A 82 6.65 6.07 9.18
C PRO A 82 7.40 7.40 9.38
N SER A 83 8.07 7.53 10.53
CA SER A 83 8.98 8.65 10.84
C SER A 83 10.31 8.44 10.12
N SER A 84 10.45 9.01 8.92
CA SER A 84 11.61 8.79 8.05
C SER A 84 11.86 9.98 7.11
N GLY A 85 13.09 10.11 6.62
CA GLY A 85 13.45 11.13 5.63
C GLY A 85 12.63 11.04 4.34
N LEU A 86 12.31 9.82 3.88
CA LEU A 86 11.38 9.63 2.77
C LEU A 86 10.01 10.26 3.03
N MET A 87 9.41 10.00 4.19
CA MET A 87 8.09 10.53 4.52
C MET A 87 8.10 12.04 4.78
N GLU A 88 9.21 12.59 5.27
CA GLU A 88 9.43 14.04 5.35
C GLU A 88 9.40 14.68 3.96
N LYS A 89 10.14 14.13 2.99
CA LYS A 89 10.13 14.59 1.58
C LYS A 89 8.74 14.50 0.96
N ILE A 90 8.06 13.36 1.12
CA ILE A 90 6.70 13.15 0.63
C ILE A 90 5.76 14.19 1.24
N THR A 91 5.79 14.37 2.56
CA THR A 91 4.93 15.33 3.26
C THR A 91 5.19 16.76 2.81
N ALA A 92 6.47 17.13 2.65
CA ALA A 92 6.89 18.44 2.17
C ALA A 92 6.32 18.76 0.77
N SER A 93 6.24 17.77 -0.12
CA SER A 93 5.72 17.95 -1.49
C SER A 93 4.29 18.48 -1.56
N PHE A 94 3.49 18.23 -0.52
CA PHE A 94 2.09 18.59 -0.48
C PHE A 94 1.71 19.47 0.71
N LEU A 95 2.66 20.11 1.38
CA LEU A 95 2.38 21.13 2.40
C LEU A 95 1.53 22.29 1.86
N LYS A 96 1.68 22.61 0.58
CA LYS A 96 0.89 23.64 -0.12
C LYS A 96 -0.41 23.09 -0.73
N SER A 97 -0.73 21.82 -0.50
CA SER A 97 -1.96 21.22 -1.02
C SER A 97 -3.17 21.79 -0.28
N ASN A 98 -4.21 22.10 -1.05
CA ASN A 98 -5.51 22.50 -0.50
C ASN A 98 -6.41 21.29 -0.16
N LEU A 99 -5.88 20.07 -0.26
CA LEU A 99 -6.63 18.86 0.05
C LEU A 99 -7.08 18.87 1.51
N LYS A 100 -8.39 18.92 1.73
CA LYS A 100 -9.03 18.79 3.04
C LYS A 100 -9.76 17.45 3.08
N PRO A 101 -9.04 16.34 3.35
CA PRO A 101 -9.60 15.02 3.18
C PRO A 101 -10.80 14.83 4.11
N VAL A 102 -11.88 14.27 3.60
CA VAL A 102 -13.00 13.78 4.41
C VAL A 102 -12.87 12.28 4.69
N PHE A 103 -11.91 11.65 4.01
CA PHE A 103 -11.58 10.24 4.04
C PHE A 103 -10.07 10.06 4.11
N LEU A 104 -9.62 9.19 5.01
CA LEU A 104 -8.23 8.75 5.13
C LEU A 104 -8.22 7.26 5.45
N MET A 105 -7.41 6.50 4.74
CA MET A 105 -7.10 5.11 5.07
C MET A 105 -5.59 4.91 5.00
N GLU A 106 -5.07 4.22 6.00
CA GLU A 106 -3.68 3.82 6.10
C GLU A 106 -3.60 2.31 6.23
N GLY A 107 -2.64 1.71 5.54
CA GLY A 107 -2.27 0.31 5.67
C GLY A 107 -0.76 0.22 5.71
N LEU A 108 -0.24 -0.42 6.76
CA LEU A 108 1.18 -0.70 6.92
C LEU A 108 1.37 -2.21 6.88
N TYR A 109 2.28 -2.69 6.04
CA TYR A 109 2.52 -4.11 5.81
C TYR A 109 3.99 -4.43 6.08
N LEU A 110 4.25 -5.58 6.69
CA LEU A 110 5.58 -6.11 6.91
C LEU A 110 5.83 -7.29 5.99
N TYR A 111 6.94 -7.23 5.26
CA TYR A 111 7.38 -8.31 4.39
C TYR A 111 8.79 -8.75 4.76
N LYS A 112 8.98 -10.06 4.99
CA LYS A 112 10.31 -10.65 5.17
C LYS A 112 10.90 -10.98 3.81
N LYS A 113 12.08 -10.45 3.50
CA LYS A 113 12.76 -10.72 2.24
C LYS A 113 13.21 -12.17 2.17
N GLU A 114 13.20 -12.74 0.97
CA GLU A 114 13.74 -14.08 0.73
C GLU A 114 15.28 -14.10 0.73
N ASN A 115 15.89 -12.95 0.44
CA ASN A 115 17.34 -12.75 0.47
C ASN A 115 17.67 -11.28 0.75
N ASP A 116 18.90 -11.02 1.21
CA ASP A 116 19.38 -9.68 1.53
C ASP A 116 19.93 -8.91 0.32
N LYS A 117 19.60 -9.34 -0.91
CA LYS A 117 20.05 -8.62 -2.10
C LYS A 117 19.35 -7.26 -2.16
N PHE A 118 20.14 -6.25 -2.47
CA PHE A 118 19.62 -4.92 -2.75
C PHE A 118 18.95 -4.89 -4.14
N PHE A 119 17.74 -4.34 -4.19
CA PHE A 119 17.01 -4.09 -5.43
C PHE A 119 16.60 -2.63 -5.50
N ASP A 120 16.64 -2.07 -6.70
CA ASP A 120 16.15 -0.71 -6.93
C ASP A 120 14.61 -0.69 -6.88
N ILE A 121 14.06 -0.47 -5.68
CA ILE A 121 12.63 -0.34 -5.40
C ILE A 121 11.99 0.71 -6.32
N SER A 122 12.73 1.76 -6.69
CA SER A 122 12.19 2.82 -7.54
C SER A 122 11.86 2.33 -8.95
N LYS A 123 12.58 1.33 -9.49
CA LYS A 123 12.23 0.73 -10.79
C LYS A 123 10.91 0.01 -10.75
N ILE A 124 10.60 -0.67 -9.64
CA ILE A 124 9.30 -1.32 -9.44
C ILE A 124 8.20 -0.27 -9.37
N LEU A 125 8.36 0.76 -8.53
CA LEU A 125 7.34 1.81 -8.37
C LEU A 125 7.13 2.64 -9.65
N ARG A 126 8.16 2.81 -10.48
CA ARG A 126 8.07 3.51 -11.78
C ARG A 126 7.49 2.65 -12.90
N ASN A 127 7.33 1.35 -12.70
CA ASN A 127 6.71 0.43 -13.65
C ASN A 127 5.17 0.55 -13.62
N ILE A 128 4.65 1.68 -14.10
CA ILE A 128 3.21 1.98 -14.18
C ILE A 128 2.47 0.96 -15.05
N SER A 129 3.08 0.50 -16.14
CA SER A 129 2.50 -0.51 -17.02
C SER A 129 2.34 -1.87 -16.33
N GLY A 130 3.20 -2.18 -15.36
CA GLY A 130 3.10 -3.36 -14.50
C GLY A 130 1.84 -3.40 -13.62
N LEU A 131 1.15 -2.26 -13.40
CA LEU A 131 -0.13 -2.21 -12.68
C LEU A 131 -1.31 -2.71 -13.52
N GLU A 132 -1.17 -2.87 -14.84
CA GLU A 132 -2.24 -3.39 -15.69
C GLU A 132 -2.60 -4.83 -15.30
N GLY A 133 -3.89 -5.08 -15.07
CA GLY A 133 -4.40 -6.40 -14.75
C GLY A 133 -4.36 -6.80 -13.27
N ILE A 134 -3.80 -5.98 -12.37
CA ILE A 134 -3.78 -6.31 -10.94
C ILE A 134 -5.21 -6.46 -10.41
N GLN A 135 -5.41 -7.34 -9.43
CA GLN A 135 -6.73 -7.69 -8.92
C GLN A 135 -6.91 -7.39 -7.44
N TYR A 136 -8.14 -7.09 -7.05
CA TYR A 136 -8.55 -6.87 -5.66
C TYR A 136 -9.82 -7.66 -5.36
N TYR A 137 -10.04 -8.00 -4.08
CA TYR A 137 -11.28 -8.63 -3.66
C TYR A 137 -12.40 -7.59 -3.52
N SER A 138 -13.50 -7.78 -4.26
CA SER A 138 -14.66 -6.89 -4.20
C SER A 138 -15.66 -7.38 -3.17
N HIS A 139 -15.67 -6.78 -1.97
CA HIS A 139 -16.61 -7.14 -0.90
C HIS A 139 -18.09 -7.06 -1.30
N SER A 140 -18.47 -6.09 -2.15
CA SER A 140 -19.85 -5.96 -2.62
C SER A 140 -20.27 -7.00 -3.65
N ARG A 141 -19.31 -7.64 -4.32
CA ARG A 141 -19.55 -8.64 -5.36
C ARG A 141 -19.11 -10.05 -4.97
N GLY A 142 -18.42 -10.21 -3.83
CA GLY A 142 -17.94 -11.51 -3.32
C GLY A 142 -16.90 -12.20 -4.21
N LYS A 143 -16.13 -11.46 -5.02
CA LYS A 143 -15.16 -12.05 -5.97
C LYS A 143 -13.98 -11.14 -6.28
N MET A 144 -12.90 -11.73 -6.80
CA MET A 144 -11.78 -11.00 -7.36
C MET A 144 -12.22 -10.18 -8.58
N ARG A 145 -11.66 -8.97 -8.71
CA ARG A 145 -11.87 -8.08 -9.85
C ARG A 145 -10.57 -7.39 -10.23
N THR A 146 -10.40 -7.13 -11.51
CA THR A 146 -9.35 -6.25 -12.01
C THR A 146 -9.53 -4.84 -11.44
N LEU A 147 -8.45 -4.29 -10.87
CA LEU A 147 -8.39 -2.90 -10.42
C LEU A 147 -8.16 -2.01 -11.64
N TYR A 148 -7.01 -2.15 -12.32
CA TYR A 148 -6.67 -1.42 -13.53
C TYR A 148 -6.77 -2.31 -14.75
N SER A 149 -7.73 -2.05 -15.63
CA SER A 149 -7.84 -2.77 -16.91
C SER A 149 -6.86 -2.26 -17.97
N LYS A 150 -6.43 -1.00 -17.82
CA LYS A 150 -5.33 -0.37 -18.55
C LYS A 150 -4.51 0.47 -17.58
N SER A 151 -3.18 0.41 -17.71
CA SER A 151 -2.26 1.28 -16.97
C SER A 151 -1.03 1.51 -17.84
N PHE A 152 -0.68 2.76 -18.13
CA PHE A 152 0.54 3.09 -18.87
C PHE A 152 0.92 4.56 -18.71
N THR A 153 2.21 4.86 -18.79
CA THR A 153 2.72 6.22 -18.81
C THR A 153 2.32 6.94 -20.10
N VAL A 154 2.01 8.24 -19.98
CA VAL A 154 1.68 9.12 -21.09
C VAL A 154 2.49 10.41 -21.04
N LYS A 155 2.67 11.04 -22.19
CA LYS A 155 3.08 12.45 -22.28
C LYS A 155 1.91 13.31 -22.74
N GLU A 156 1.83 14.53 -22.22
CA GLU A 156 0.91 15.54 -22.71
C GLU A 156 1.39 16.08 -24.06
N VAL A 157 0.50 16.13 -25.04
CA VAL A 157 0.77 16.70 -26.36
C VAL A 157 -0.27 17.77 -26.65
N LYS A 158 0.23 19.00 -26.82
CA LYS A 158 -0.59 20.19 -27.13
C LYS A 158 -0.57 20.45 -28.63
N SER A 159 -1.75 20.58 -29.22
CA SER A 159 -1.95 20.97 -30.60
C SER A 159 -2.94 22.13 -30.65
N GLY A 160 -2.43 23.36 -30.63
CA GLY A 160 -3.24 24.56 -30.40
C GLY A 160 -3.84 24.53 -29.00
N GLU A 161 -5.17 24.69 -28.91
CA GLU A 161 -5.92 24.62 -27.64
C GLU A 161 -6.27 23.20 -27.19
N LYS A 162 -6.03 22.18 -28.05
CA LYS A 162 -6.35 20.79 -27.71
C LYS A 162 -5.21 20.14 -26.95
N ILE A 163 -5.55 19.51 -25.83
CA ILE A 163 -4.65 18.64 -25.07
C ILE A 163 -4.99 17.18 -25.40
N SER A 164 -3.97 16.41 -25.75
CA SER A 164 -4.05 14.97 -25.97
C SER A 164 -2.95 14.25 -25.19
N TYR A 165 -3.09 12.93 -25.02
CA TYR A 165 -2.14 12.12 -24.27
C TYR A 165 -1.68 10.95 -25.12
N GLU A 166 -0.37 10.91 -25.38
CA GLU A 166 0.27 9.83 -26.14
C GLU A 166 0.92 8.83 -25.18
N LYS A 167 0.69 7.54 -25.41
CA LYS A 167 1.36 6.47 -24.65
C LYS A 167 2.87 6.54 -24.89
N ILE A 168 3.64 6.43 -23.81
CA ILE A 168 5.10 6.29 -23.85
C ILE A 168 5.51 5.09 -23.00
N SER A 169 6.77 4.68 -23.13
CA SER A 169 7.36 3.68 -22.22
C SER A 169 7.48 4.24 -20.81
N ASP A 170 7.43 3.36 -19.82
CA ASP A 170 7.68 3.71 -18.43
C ASP A 170 9.10 4.25 -18.25
N VAL A 171 9.26 5.27 -17.40
CA VAL A 171 10.54 5.95 -17.16
C VAL A 171 11.30 5.20 -16.06
N LEU A 172 12.01 4.13 -16.44
CA LEU A 172 12.70 3.24 -15.48
C LEU A 172 14.17 3.62 -15.22
N GLU A 173 14.74 4.52 -16.03
CA GLU A 173 16.13 4.94 -15.93
C GLU A 173 16.27 6.34 -15.34
N GLY A 174 17.44 6.63 -14.76
CA GLY A 174 17.74 7.89 -14.09
C GLY A 174 17.22 7.98 -12.65
N SER A 175 17.40 9.14 -12.03
CA SER A 175 16.96 9.38 -10.64
C SER A 175 15.45 9.35 -10.52
N ALA A 176 14.95 8.69 -9.48
CA ALA A 176 13.53 8.75 -9.11
C ALA A 176 13.21 9.99 -8.26
N ASP A 177 14.16 10.55 -7.53
CA ASP A 177 13.88 11.65 -6.59
C ASP A 177 13.40 12.91 -7.35
N GLY A 178 12.17 13.34 -7.05
CA GLY A 178 11.51 14.49 -7.70
C GLY A 178 11.00 14.22 -9.12
N LEU A 179 11.07 12.98 -9.63
CA LEU A 179 10.54 12.63 -10.94
C LEU A 179 9.01 12.78 -10.94
N LYS A 180 8.48 13.44 -11.97
CA LYS A 180 7.04 13.57 -12.22
C LYS A 180 6.66 12.96 -13.55
N ILE A 181 5.62 12.14 -13.56
CA ILE A 181 5.07 11.55 -14.80
C ILE A 181 3.54 11.65 -14.81
N LEU A 182 2.97 11.53 -15.99
CA LEU A 182 1.54 11.32 -16.16
C LEU A 182 1.28 9.85 -16.53
N ALA A 183 0.19 9.30 -16.02
CA ALA A 183 -0.25 7.96 -16.33
C ALA A 183 -1.73 7.97 -16.71
N ARG A 184 -2.09 7.17 -17.72
CA ARG A 184 -3.49 6.85 -18.00
C ARG A 184 -3.84 5.53 -17.33
N GLN A 185 -4.87 5.54 -16.50
CA GLN A 185 -5.34 4.34 -15.81
C GLN A 185 -6.85 4.19 -15.96
N GLU A 186 -7.27 2.98 -16.30
CA GLU A 186 -8.68 2.59 -16.36
C GLU A 186 -9.05 1.75 -15.14
N ASP A 187 -9.48 2.43 -14.07
CA ASP A 187 -10.02 1.82 -12.85
C ASP A 187 -11.48 1.45 -13.09
N LEU A 188 -11.85 0.17 -12.91
CA LEU A 188 -13.23 -0.30 -13.09
C LEU A 188 -14.25 0.31 -12.11
N THR A 189 -13.77 1.11 -11.15
CA THR A 189 -14.55 1.86 -10.16
C THR A 189 -14.86 3.28 -10.61
N PHE A 190 -13.84 3.99 -11.10
CA PHE A 190 -13.92 5.40 -11.43
C PHE A 190 -14.08 5.63 -12.94
N GLY A 191 -13.34 4.87 -13.76
CA GLY A 191 -13.27 5.03 -15.20
C GLY A 191 -11.83 5.20 -15.68
N ASN A 192 -11.68 5.80 -16.85
CA ASN A 192 -10.41 6.03 -17.52
C ASN A 192 -9.98 7.49 -17.33
N TYR A 193 -8.89 7.70 -16.59
CA TYR A 193 -8.42 9.02 -16.20
C TYR A 193 -6.90 9.15 -16.27
N ILE A 194 -6.47 10.41 -16.34
CA ILE A 194 -5.08 10.82 -16.16
C ILE A 194 -4.79 11.06 -14.68
N TYR A 195 -3.69 10.47 -14.24
CA TYR A 195 -3.11 10.62 -12.91
C TYR A 195 -1.71 11.20 -13.03
N GLU A 196 -1.32 12.00 -12.04
CA GLU A 196 0.04 12.48 -11.87
C GLU A 196 0.73 11.66 -10.80
N TYR A 197 1.94 11.20 -11.10
CA TYR A 197 2.80 10.47 -10.18
C TYR A 197 4.03 11.30 -9.88
N GLU A 198 4.40 11.37 -8.62
CA GLU A 198 5.66 11.96 -8.14
C GLU A 198 6.41 10.93 -7.29
N TYR A 199 7.73 10.85 -7.46
CA TYR A 199 8.57 9.87 -6.81
C TYR A 199 9.60 10.52 -5.87
N PHE A 200 9.91 9.82 -4.79
CA PHE A 200 10.84 10.27 -3.76
C PHE A 200 11.73 9.12 -3.32
N THR A 201 12.97 9.42 -2.95
CA THR A 201 13.91 8.43 -2.43
C THR A 201 14.70 8.99 -1.26
N ASP A 202 15.16 8.14 -0.35
CA ASP A 202 16.09 8.49 0.73
C ASP A 202 17.32 7.57 0.81
N GLY A 203 17.74 7.05 -0.35
CA GLY A 203 18.81 6.05 -0.46
C GLY A 203 18.21 4.68 -0.70
N HIS A 204 17.89 3.95 0.36
CA HIS A 204 17.38 2.58 0.25
C HIS A 204 15.84 2.49 0.24
N SER A 205 15.13 3.54 0.62
CA SER A 205 13.67 3.59 0.54
C SER A 205 13.22 4.39 -0.68
N CYS A 206 12.05 4.05 -1.20
CA CYS A 206 11.41 4.80 -2.27
C CYS A 206 9.90 4.88 -2.04
N GLY A 207 9.32 6.02 -2.41
CA GLY A 207 7.89 6.20 -2.37
C GLY A 207 7.36 6.87 -3.63
N MET A 208 6.09 6.61 -3.92
CA MET A 208 5.33 7.26 -4.96
C MET A 208 4.09 7.94 -4.38
N VAL A 209 3.77 9.11 -4.91
CA VAL A 209 2.53 9.84 -4.65
C VAL A 209 1.76 9.91 -5.96
N CYS A 210 0.53 9.40 -5.96
CA CYS A 210 -0.40 9.46 -7.08
C CYS A 210 -1.54 10.44 -6.76
N LEU A 211 -1.76 11.39 -7.65
CA LEU A 211 -2.84 12.38 -7.60
C LEU A 211 -3.74 12.23 -8.82
N ASN A 212 -5.05 12.34 -8.63
CA ASN A 212 -5.94 12.43 -9.79
C ASN A 212 -5.71 13.77 -10.51
N ASN A 213 -5.43 13.74 -11.81
CA ASN A 213 -5.27 14.97 -12.61
C ASN A 213 -6.61 15.48 -13.15
N GLU A 214 -7.60 14.59 -13.23
CA GLU A 214 -8.92 14.87 -13.76
C GLU A 214 -10.02 14.64 -12.70
N THR A 215 -11.21 15.16 -12.98
CA THR A 215 -12.39 14.93 -12.14
C THR A 215 -12.83 13.47 -12.20
N LEU A 216 -12.69 12.76 -11.08
CA LEU A 216 -13.13 11.36 -10.99
C LEU A 216 -14.64 11.30 -10.74
N LYS A 217 -15.32 10.46 -11.52
CA LYS A 217 -16.75 10.16 -11.36
C LYS A 217 -16.93 8.81 -10.69
N TYR A 218 -17.90 8.69 -9.79
CA TYR A 218 -18.29 7.41 -9.19
C TYR A 218 -19.80 7.20 -9.36
N SER A 219 -20.23 6.34 -10.28
CA SER A 219 -21.67 6.05 -10.52
C SER A 219 -22.54 7.32 -10.70
N ILE A 220 -23.77 7.34 -10.16
CA ILE A 220 -24.82 8.38 -10.34
C ILE A 220 -24.52 9.67 -9.53
N PHE A 221 -23.64 9.60 -8.53
CA PHE A 221 -23.17 10.75 -7.76
C PHE A 221 -21.71 10.56 -7.34
N LYS A 222 -20.88 11.56 -7.64
CA LYS A 222 -19.71 12.08 -6.88
C LYS A 222 -18.61 12.48 -7.84
N VAL A 223 -18.09 13.67 -7.55
CA VAL A 223 -17.04 14.39 -8.26
C VAL A 223 -15.90 14.48 -7.24
N ILE A 224 -14.83 13.71 -7.43
CA ILE A 224 -13.55 14.04 -6.78
C ILE A 224 -12.89 15.03 -7.72
N ALA A 225 -12.73 16.28 -7.29
CA ALA A 225 -12.10 17.32 -8.09
C ALA A 225 -10.62 16.96 -8.37
N PRO A 226 -9.99 17.55 -9.40
CA PRO A 226 -8.56 17.38 -9.64
C PRO A 226 -7.74 17.62 -8.36
N LYS A 227 -6.76 16.75 -8.13
CA LYS A 227 -5.85 16.74 -6.96
C LYS A 227 -6.55 16.52 -5.60
N ASN A 228 -7.84 16.14 -5.59
CA ASN A 228 -8.56 15.81 -4.36
C ASN A 228 -8.55 14.33 -3.96
N LEU A 229 -7.87 13.46 -4.72
CA LEU A 229 -7.49 12.10 -4.33
C LEU A 229 -5.97 12.03 -4.32
N ARG A 230 -5.42 11.56 -3.20
CA ARG A 230 -4.00 11.28 -3.02
C ARG A 230 -3.81 9.85 -2.55
N VAL A 231 -2.98 9.11 -3.25
CA VAL A 231 -2.51 7.78 -2.86
C VAL A 231 -1.00 7.84 -2.67
N VAL A 232 -0.52 7.38 -1.51
CA VAL A 232 0.91 7.22 -1.22
C VAL A 232 1.20 5.73 -1.13
N LEU A 233 2.25 5.27 -1.79
CA LEU A 233 2.87 3.98 -1.55
C LEU A 233 4.35 4.24 -1.25
N ALA A 234 4.77 4.07 0.00
CA ALA A 234 6.14 4.23 0.44
C ALA A 234 6.67 2.88 0.93
N VAL A 235 7.88 2.53 0.49
CA VAL A 235 8.53 1.27 0.83
C VAL A 235 9.82 1.61 1.55
N HIS A 236 9.90 1.23 2.82
CA HIS A 236 11.08 1.36 3.66
C HIS A 236 11.86 0.05 3.66
N ASP A 237 13.10 0.10 3.22
CA ASP A 237 14.03 -1.01 3.31
C ASP A 237 14.67 -1.02 4.71
N LEU A 238 14.36 -2.07 5.48
CA LEU A 238 14.79 -2.24 6.86
C LEU A 238 15.78 -3.40 7.00
N GLY A 239 16.60 -3.65 5.96
CA GLY A 239 17.54 -4.76 5.94
C GLY A 239 16.84 -6.04 5.48
N GLY A 240 16.70 -7.05 6.34
CA GLY A 240 16.03 -8.32 5.98
C GLY A 240 14.52 -8.21 5.75
N TYR A 241 13.95 -7.01 5.90
CA TYR A 241 12.51 -6.75 5.84
C TYR A 241 12.19 -5.49 5.04
N LEU A 242 10.97 -5.41 4.53
CA LEU A 242 10.36 -4.21 3.98
C LEU A 242 9.16 -3.81 4.82
N ALA A 243 9.06 -2.53 5.17
CA ALA A 243 7.83 -1.93 5.66
C ALA A 243 7.17 -1.14 4.52
N VAL A 244 5.99 -1.59 4.09
CA VAL A 244 5.24 -0.98 2.99
C VAL A 244 4.07 -0.20 3.54
N TYR A 245 4.14 1.13 3.42
CA TYR A 245 3.09 2.05 3.83
C TYR A 245 2.22 2.47 2.64
N CYS A 246 0.93 2.22 2.75
CA CYS A 246 -0.10 2.65 1.81
C CYS A 246 -0.99 3.67 2.50
N CYS A 247 -1.18 4.84 1.91
CA CYS A 247 -2.12 5.84 2.40
C CYS A 247 -3.01 6.32 1.28
N THR A 248 -4.32 6.45 1.54
CA THR A 248 -5.27 7.07 0.62
C THR A 248 -6.02 8.17 1.36
N ALA A 249 -5.86 9.40 0.89
CA ALA A 249 -6.58 10.57 1.39
C ALA A 249 -7.46 11.13 0.27
N ALA A 250 -8.74 11.40 0.56
CA ALA A 250 -9.66 11.90 -0.45
C ALA A 250 -10.62 12.95 0.11
N ASP A 251 -10.88 13.99 -0.68
CA ASP A 251 -11.91 14.99 -0.44
C ASP A 251 -13.04 14.85 -1.47
N PHE A 252 -14.25 14.64 -0.97
CA PHE A 252 -15.46 14.46 -1.76
C PHE A 252 -16.69 14.77 -0.90
N THR A 253 -17.86 14.86 -1.55
CA THR A 253 -19.12 15.09 -0.84
C THR A 253 -19.40 14.04 0.24
N LYS A 254 -19.43 14.48 1.49
CA LYS A 254 -19.76 13.70 2.68
C LYS A 254 -21.13 13.03 2.57
N LEU A 255 -21.20 11.69 2.57
CA LEU A 255 -22.47 10.95 2.58
C LEU A 255 -22.61 10.03 3.80
N PRO A 256 -23.79 9.95 4.44
CA PRO A 256 -24.04 9.02 5.54
C PRO A 256 -24.01 7.56 5.06
N GLY A 257 -23.62 6.62 5.94
CA GLY A 257 -23.69 5.18 5.68
C GLY A 257 -22.64 4.59 4.73
N LEU A 258 -21.66 5.38 4.27
CA LEU A 258 -20.62 4.89 3.35
C LEU A 258 -19.36 4.34 4.01
N GLU A 259 -19.20 4.56 5.29
CA GLU A 259 -17.95 4.33 6.01
C GLU A 259 -17.42 2.90 5.82
N LYS A 260 -18.24 1.89 6.17
CA LYS A 260 -17.88 0.48 5.99
C LYS A 260 -17.55 0.13 4.53
N LYS A 261 -18.28 0.72 3.58
CA LYS A 261 -18.07 0.47 2.14
C LYS A 261 -16.75 1.07 1.66
N LEU A 262 -16.43 2.28 2.09
CA LEU A 262 -15.18 2.95 1.77
C LEU A 262 -14.00 2.20 2.40
N LYS A 263 -14.09 1.87 3.70
CA LYS A 263 -13.10 1.05 4.41
C LYS A 263 -12.77 -0.21 3.63
N ASN A 264 -13.76 -1.07 3.42
CA ASN A 264 -13.58 -2.33 2.71
C ASN A 264 -13.01 -2.11 1.30
N SER A 265 -13.53 -1.12 0.58
CA SER A 265 -13.12 -0.91 -0.81
C SER A 265 -11.69 -0.40 -0.94
N PHE A 266 -11.25 0.51 -0.08
CA PHE A 266 -9.89 1.06 -0.15
C PHE A 266 -8.87 0.12 0.50
N SER A 267 -9.20 -0.57 1.59
CA SER A 267 -8.30 -1.58 2.18
C SER A 267 -7.96 -2.69 1.19
N SER A 268 -8.94 -3.22 0.44
CA SER A 268 -8.67 -4.22 -0.61
C SER A 268 -7.81 -3.67 -1.76
N ARG A 269 -7.89 -2.37 -2.05
CA ARG A 269 -7.03 -1.74 -3.08
C ARG A 269 -5.60 -1.54 -2.59
N ALA A 270 -5.41 -1.08 -1.35
CA ALA A 270 -4.08 -1.01 -0.75
C ALA A 270 -3.42 -2.39 -0.70
N GLU A 271 -4.18 -3.42 -0.32
CA GLU A 271 -3.69 -4.80 -0.32
C GLU A 271 -3.30 -5.26 -1.73
N ALA A 272 -4.07 -4.90 -2.76
CA ALA A 272 -3.74 -5.22 -4.14
C ALA A 272 -2.43 -4.55 -4.60
N LEU A 273 -2.22 -3.28 -4.24
CA LEU A 273 -0.97 -2.56 -4.52
C LEU A 273 0.22 -3.17 -3.77
N TYR A 274 0.06 -3.48 -2.49
CA TYR A 274 1.06 -4.19 -1.69
C TYR A 274 1.45 -5.53 -2.34
N LYS A 275 0.45 -6.38 -2.65
CA LYS A 275 0.69 -7.69 -3.28
C LYS A 275 1.34 -7.58 -4.65
N TRP A 276 0.95 -6.58 -5.45
CA TRP A 276 1.61 -6.29 -6.71
C TRP A 276 3.08 -5.94 -6.50
N PHE A 277 3.37 -5.02 -5.58
CA PHE A 277 4.73 -4.59 -5.28
C PHE A 277 5.60 -5.78 -4.85
N ILE A 278 5.14 -6.60 -3.90
CA ILE A 278 5.89 -7.79 -3.44
C ILE A 278 6.10 -8.80 -4.56
N LYS A 279 5.10 -9.02 -5.41
CA LYS A 279 5.24 -9.90 -6.58
C LYS A 279 6.34 -9.42 -7.52
N GLU A 280 6.39 -8.13 -7.84
CA GLU A 280 7.43 -7.57 -8.71
C GLU A 280 8.80 -7.53 -8.03
N TYR A 281 8.84 -7.29 -6.71
CA TYR A 281 10.05 -7.38 -5.91
C TYR A 281 10.68 -8.77 -5.97
N ASN A 282 9.89 -9.84 -5.75
CA ASN A 282 10.40 -11.21 -5.75
C ASN A 282 10.83 -11.68 -7.15
N LYS A 283 10.16 -11.23 -8.21
CA LYS A 283 10.59 -11.48 -9.59
C LYS A 283 11.94 -10.86 -9.92
N THR A 284 12.21 -9.67 -9.37
CA THR A 284 13.50 -8.98 -9.57
C THR A 284 14.63 -9.71 -8.86
N GLY A 285 14.31 -10.46 -7.79
CA GLY A 285 15.29 -11.24 -7.01
C GLY A 285 15.48 -12.70 -7.38
N SER A 286 14.67 -13.24 -8.29
CA SER A 286 14.80 -14.59 -8.88
C SER A 286 15.75 -14.56 -10.07
#